data_AF-A0A926BSJ2-F1
#
_entry.id   AF-A0A926BSJ2-F1
#
_cell.length_a   1.000
_cell.length_b   1.000
_cell.length_c   1.000
_cell.angle_alpha   90.00
_cell.angle_beta   90.00
_cell.angle_gamma   90.00
#
_symmetry.space_group_name_H-M   'P 1'
#
loop_
_entity.id
_entity.type
_entity.pdbx_description
1 polymer ?
#
loop_
_entity_poly.entity_id
_entity_poly.type
_entity_poly.pdbx_seq_one_letter_code
_entity_poly.pdbx_strand_id
1 'polypeptide(L)'
;MTDLLDANAAGVSNAFGISGDRVVGSFMDGTDTKPFMFDFASNTFTDLSTVAGGTFFDGGFAQATAVNGSGVVVGTAETRDGRRAWAYNVNGSGTVQDLNSLLNPASGGFDALTDANAITDEGVVAGVALTGVDERAFISTVPIPEAGSGLSLLIGSAVVLGITGGKRRRRK
;
A
#
# COMPACT_ATOMS: atom_id res chain seq x y z
N MET A 1 24.81 4.83 13.16
CA MET A 1 24.39 4.06 11.98
C MET A 1 23.98 2.70 12.49
N THR A 2 22.78 2.25 12.16
CA THR A 2 22.20 0.98 12.64
C THR A 2 21.89 0.13 11.44
N ASP A 3 22.38 -1.11 11.43
CA ASP A 3 21.96 -2.11 10.47
C ASP A 3 20.61 -2.69 10.92
N LEU A 4 19.65 -2.77 10.00
CA LEU A 4 18.31 -3.28 10.30
C LEU A 4 18.22 -4.82 10.19
N LEU A 5 19.34 -5.52 9.91
CA LEU A 5 19.39 -6.97 9.67
C LEU A 5 19.98 -7.85 10.81
N ASP A 6 20.10 -7.37 12.05
CA ASP A 6 20.92 -8.07 13.06
C ASP A 6 20.35 -9.37 13.67
N ALA A 7 19.26 -9.97 13.15
CA ALA A 7 18.73 -11.22 13.72
C ALA A 7 17.85 -12.10 12.81
N ASN A 8 18.35 -12.66 11.70
CA ASN A 8 17.93 -13.96 11.07
C ASN A 8 17.64 -14.00 9.56
N ALA A 9 17.87 -12.95 8.77
CA ALA A 9 17.75 -13.05 7.30
C ALA A 9 19.12 -13.00 6.63
N ALA A 10 19.62 -14.15 6.16
CA ALA A 10 20.81 -14.22 5.33
C ALA A 10 20.50 -13.64 3.93
N GLY A 11 20.48 -12.31 3.79
CA GLY A 11 20.10 -11.69 2.53
C GLY A 11 20.16 -10.16 2.50
N VAL A 12 20.23 -9.61 1.28
CA VAL A 12 20.09 -8.18 0.96
C VAL A 12 18.80 -7.63 1.58
N SER A 13 18.86 -6.45 2.18
CA SER A 13 17.69 -5.65 2.55
C SER A 13 17.74 -4.27 1.92
N ASN A 14 16.56 -3.71 1.65
CA ASN A 14 16.40 -2.34 1.16
C ASN A 14 15.27 -1.68 1.95
N ALA A 15 15.54 -0.51 2.52
CA ALA A 15 14.52 0.35 3.11
C ALA A 15 13.95 1.30 2.04
N PHE A 16 12.63 1.44 1.99
CA PHE A 16 11.94 2.26 0.99
C PHE A 16 11.10 3.39 1.61
N GLY A 17 10.46 3.13 2.76
CA GLY A 17 9.54 4.08 3.40
C GLY A 17 9.84 4.26 4.88
N ILE A 18 9.55 5.45 5.40
CA ILE A 18 9.67 5.76 6.83
C ILE A 18 8.55 6.72 7.25
N SER A 19 7.94 6.47 8.40
CA SER A 19 7.04 7.40 9.08
C SER A 19 7.13 7.21 10.59
N GLY A 20 7.48 8.30 11.31
CA GLY A 20 7.78 8.24 12.74
C GLY A 20 8.86 7.20 13.06
N ASP A 21 8.55 6.29 13.97
CA ASP A 21 9.44 5.22 14.41
C ASP A 21 9.42 3.97 13.51
N ARG A 22 8.70 4.00 12.38
CA ARG A 22 8.53 2.83 11.52
C ARG A 22 9.26 3.00 10.19
N VAL A 23 10.09 2.02 9.86
CA VAL A 23 10.74 1.87 8.55
C VAL A 23 10.16 0.64 7.87
N VAL A 24 9.88 0.74 6.57
CA VAL A 24 9.41 -0.39 5.76
C VAL A 24 10.31 -0.60 4.56
N GLY A 25 10.33 -1.84 4.08
CA GLY A 25 11.17 -2.21 2.96
C GLY A 25 10.98 -3.65 2.52
N SER A 26 12.04 -4.21 1.96
CA SER A 26 12.14 -5.63 1.65
C SER A 26 13.44 -6.26 2.14
N PHE A 27 13.41 -7.56 2.37
CA PHE A 27 14.56 -8.41 2.68
C PHE A 27 14.46 -9.72 1.90
N MET A 28 15.60 -10.38 1.67
CA MET A 28 15.59 -11.71 1.05
C MET A 28 15.53 -12.81 2.11
N ASP A 29 14.63 -13.77 1.91
CA ASP A 29 14.56 -15.04 2.63
C ASP A 29 14.67 -16.20 1.62
N GLY A 30 15.85 -16.80 1.53
CA GLY A 30 16.17 -17.75 0.47
C GLY A 30 16.11 -17.08 -0.91
N THR A 31 15.19 -17.53 -1.76
CA THR A 31 14.94 -16.94 -3.09
C THR A 31 13.83 -15.90 -3.08
N ASP A 32 13.09 -15.80 -1.98
CA ASP A 32 11.93 -14.92 -1.89
C ASP A 32 12.36 -13.52 -1.46
N THR A 33 11.75 -12.50 -2.05
CA THR A 33 11.79 -11.14 -1.52
C THR A 33 10.55 -10.92 -0.66
N LYS A 34 10.73 -10.63 0.62
CA LYS A 34 9.66 -10.48 1.61
C LYS A 34 9.58 -9.02 2.09
N PRO A 35 8.37 -8.49 2.38
CA PRO A 35 8.20 -7.16 2.93
C PRO A 35 8.50 -7.17 4.43
N PHE A 36 9.19 -6.14 4.92
CA PHE A 36 9.40 -5.96 6.36
C PHE A 36 8.88 -4.61 6.86
N MET A 37 8.65 -4.57 8.18
CA MET A 37 8.60 -3.36 8.97
C MET A 37 9.60 -3.46 10.12
N PHE A 38 10.34 -2.39 10.37
CA PHE A 38 11.14 -2.20 11.55
C PHE A 38 10.58 -1.06 12.40
N ASP A 39 10.38 -1.30 13.69
CA ASP A 39 9.88 -0.32 14.65
C ASP A 39 11.00 0.06 15.64
N PHE A 40 11.43 1.33 15.61
CA PHE A 40 12.50 1.86 16.46
C PHE A 40 12.11 1.95 17.93
N ALA A 41 10.85 2.25 18.24
CA ALA A 41 10.39 2.42 19.61
C ALA A 41 10.46 1.09 20.39
N SER A 42 10.21 -0.02 19.69
CA SER A 42 10.27 -1.38 20.23
C SER A 42 11.51 -2.17 19.82
N ASN A 43 12.38 -1.60 18.97
CA ASN A 43 13.53 -2.28 18.36
C ASN A 43 13.15 -3.65 17.76
N THR A 44 12.05 -3.70 17.03
CA THR A 44 11.45 -4.95 16.52
C THR A 44 11.48 -4.99 15.00
N PHE A 45 12.07 -6.05 14.45
CA PHE A 45 11.97 -6.40 13.03
C PHE A 45 10.80 -7.36 12.81
N THR A 46 9.90 -7.00 11.92
CA THR A 46 8.70 -7.77 11.60
C THR A 46 8.72 -8.15 10.13
N ASP A 47 8.74 -9.44 9.84
CA ASP A 47 8.36 -9.96 8.52
C ASP A 47 6.85 -9.80 8.35
N LEU A 48 6.46 -8.88 7.47
CA LEU A 48 5.06 -8.58 7.20
C LEU A 48 4.34 -9.74 6.52
N SER A 49 5.07 -10.61 5.81
CA SER A 49 4.46 -11.77 5.18
C SER A 49 3.98 -12.82 6.18
N THR A 50 4.67 -12.92 7.32
CA THR A 50 4.30 -13.83 8.41
C THR A 50 3.12 -13.27 9.22
N VAL A 51 3.15 -11.99 9.60
CA VAL A 51 2.12 -11.42 10.49
C VAL A 51 0.81 -11.07 9.79
N ALA A 52 0.85 -10.74 8.50
CA ALA A 52 -0.38 -10.44 7.76
C ALA A 52 -1.18 -11.71 7.39
N GLY A 53 -0.52 -12.88 7.47
CA GLY A 53 -1.12 -14.18 7.27
C GLY A 53 -1.63 -14.45 5.85
N GLY A 54 -2.07 -15.69 5.62
CA GLY A 54 -2.65 -16.12 4.35
C GLY A 54 -1.60 -16.39 3.25
N THR A 55 -2.09 -16.51 2.01
CA THR A 55 -1.27 -16.89 0.84
C THR A 55 -1.03 -15.70 -0.11
N PHE A 56 -1.25 -14.47 0.35
CA PHE A 56 -1.17 -13.27 -0.50
C PHE A 56 0.25 -13.04 -1.03
N PHE A 57 1.27 -13.36 -0.22
CA PHE A 57 2.69 -13.17 -0.56
C PHE A 57 3.38 -14.43 -1.11
N ASP A 58 2.61 -15.44 -1.56
CA ASP A 58 3.15 -16.71 -2.06
C ASP A 58 3.80 -16.61 -3.45
N GLY A 59 3.76 -15.46 -4.13
CA GLY A 59 4.35 -15.28 -5.47
C GLY A 59 5.86 -15.02 -5.48
N GLY A 60 6.55 -15.16 -4.34
CA GLY A 60 8.01 -15.09 -4.23
C GLY A 60 8.60 -13.67 -4.27
N PHE A 61 7.80 -12.65 -4.57
CA PHE A 61 8.21 -11.25 -4.49
C PHE A 61 7.17 -10.40 -3.79
N ALA A 62 7.58 -9.70 -2.75
CA ALA A 62 6.78 -8.68 -2.10
C ALA A 62 7.67 -7.65 -1.39
N GLN A 63 7.23 -6.40 -1.42
CA GLN A 63 7.92 -5.27 -0.79
C GLN A 63 6.91 -4.28 -0.23
N ALA A 64 7.27 -3.71 0.93
CA ALA A 64 6.55 -2.59 1.51
C ALA A 64 7.25 -1.29 1.07
N THR A 65 6.52 -0.40 0.41
CA THR A 65 7.06 0.80 -0.24
C THR A 65 6.87 2.05 0.61
N ALA A 66 5.77 2.14 1.35
CA ALA A 66 5.44 3.28 2.17
C ALA A 66 4.63 2.90 3.41
N VAL A 67 4.70 3.74 4.44
CA VAL A 67 3.97 3.60 5.70
C VAL A 67 3.51 4.99 6.16
N ASN A 68 2.31 5.08 6.75
CA ASN A 68 1.79 6.32 7.32
C ASN A 68 1.81 6.33 8.86
N GLY A 69 1.51 7.49 9.47
CA GLY A 69 1.54 7.67 10.93
C GLY A 69 0.59 6.74 11.69
N SER A 70 -0.52 6.32 11.06
CA SER A 70 -1.49 5.37 11.63
C SER A 70 -1.04 3.92 11.58
N GLY A 71 0.12 3.61 10.97
CA GLY A 71 0.63 2.25 10.82
C GLY A 71 0.02 1.49 9.64
N VAL A 72 -0.57 2.19 8.67
CA VAL A 72 -0.94 1.57 7.39
C VAL A 72 0.29 1.52 6.51
N VAL A 73 0.68 0.31 6.16
CA VAL A 73 1.76 -0.02 5.22
C VAL A 73 1.13 -0.34 3.88
N VAL A 74 1.73 0.16 2.80
CA VAL A 74 1.35 -0.20 1.43
C VAL A 74 2.54 -0.76 0.68
N GLY A 75 2.25 -1.51 -0.37
CA GLY A 75 3.30 -2.13 -1.15
C GLY A 75 2.84 -2.81 -2.41
N THR A 76 3.76 -3.63 -2.92
CA THR A 76 3.59 -4.45 -4.12
C THR A 76 3.89 -5.90 -3.78
N ALA A 77 3.14 -6.83 -4.36
CA ALA A 77 3.41 -8.26 -4.26
C ALA A 77 3.09 -8.95 -5.59
N GLU A 78 3.90 -9.93 -5.96
CA GLU A 78 3.50 -10.95 -6.91
C GLU A 78 2.60 -11.95 -6.16
N THR A 79 1.39 -12.16 -6.70
CA THR A 79 0.43 -13.12 -6.16
C THR A 79 0.11 -14.18 -7.23
N ARG A 80 -0.72 -15.17 -6.90
CA ARG A 80 -1.21 -16.14 -7.89
C ARG A 80 -1.99 -15.49 -9.04
N ASP A 81 -2.56 -14.31 -8.81
CA ASP A 81 -3.34 -13.57 -9.77
C ASP A 81 -2.52 -12.46 -10.46
N GLY A 82 -1.19 -12.49 -10.32
CA GLY A 82 -0.24 -11.52 -10.86
C GLY A 82 0.18 -10.44 -9.86
N ARG A 83 0.85 -9.39 -10.34
CA ARG A 83 1.33 -8.28 -9.53
C ARG A 83 0.16 -7.45 -8.98
N ARG A 84 0.12 -7.28 -7.65
CA ARG A 84 -0.94 -6.58 -6.93
C ARG A 84 -0.39 -5.51 -5.98
N ALA A 85 -1.03 -4.35 -6.01
CA ALA A 85 -0.91 -3.34 -4.98
C ALA A 85 -1.68 -3.77 -3.73
N TRP A 86 -1.08 -3.61 -2.56
CA TRP A 86 -1.66 -4.04 -1.29
C TRP A 86 -1.54 -2.99 -0.19
N ALA A 87 -2.41 -3.12 0.81
CA ALA A 87 -2.32 -2.39 2.07
C ALA A 87 -2.45 -3.35 3.27
N TYR A 88 -1.77 -3.03 4.36
CA TYR A 88 -1.83 -3.75 5.61
C TYR A 88 -1.76 -2.76 6.77
N ASN A 89 -2.62 -2.93 7.76
CA ASN A 89 -2.57 -2.11 8.97
C ASN A 89 -1.95 -2.91 10.11
N VAL A 90 -0.75 -2.52 10.53
CA VAL A 90 0.02 -3.23 11.57
C VAL A 90 -0.60 -3.14 12.96
N ASN A 91 -1.46 -2.14 13.19
CA ASN A 91 -2.15 -1.93 14.47
C ASN A 91 -3.53 -2.61 14.51
N GLY A 92 -3.96 -3.24 13.41
CA GLY A 92 -5.26 -3.91 13.32
C GLY A 92 -5.14 -5.42 13.45
N SER A 93 -6.27 -6.10 13.66
CA SER A 93 -6.36 -7.57 13.62
C SER A 93 -6.42 -8.13 12.18
N GLY A 94 -6.03 -7.33 11.19
CA GLY A 94 -6.43 -7.50 9.79
C GLY A 94 -5.56 -8.48 9.01
N THR A 95 -6.12 -8.94 7.89
CA THR A 95 -5.38 -9.56 6.78
C THR A 95 -4.90 -8.48 5.81
N VAL A 96 -3.97 -8.82 4.91
CA VAL A 96 -3.63 -7.95 3.78
C VAL A 96 -4.91 -7.60 2.99
N GLN A 97 -5.08 -6.32 2.67
CA GLN A 97 -6.08 -5.85 1.72
C GLN A 97 -5.45 -5.78 0.33
N ASP A 98 -5.94 -6.61 -0.59
CA ASP A 98 -5.68 -6.42 -2.02
C ASP A 98 -6.42 -5.17 -2.49
N LEU A 99 -5.70 -4.15 -2.97
CA LEU A 99 -6.32 -2.91 -3.44
C LEU A 99 -7.15 -3.14 -4.71
N ASN A 100 -6.92 -4.24 -5.44
CA ASN A 100 -7.74 -4.61 -6.58
C ASN A 100 -9.17 -4.97 -6.20
N SER A 101 -9.43 -5.31 -4.92
CA SER A 101 -10.80 -5.47 -4.41
C SER A 101 -11.62 -4.16 -4.43
N LEU A 102 -10.96 -3.01 -4.58
CA LEU A 102 -11.59 -1.70 -4.68
C LEU A 102 -11.95 -1.32 -6.14
N LEU A 103 -11.49 -2.10 -7.12
CA LEU A 103 -11.83 -1.88 -8.52
C LEU A 103 -13.32 -2.11 -8.76
N ASN A 104 -13.94 -1.16 -9.43
CA ASN A 104 -15.34 -1.20 -9.83
C ASN A 104 -15.50 -0.50 -11.19
N PRO A 105 -16.68 -0.57 -11.84
CA PRO A 105 -16.88 0.04 -13.16
C PRO A 105 -16.57 1.55 -13.24
N ALA A 106 -16.56 2.28 -12.12
CA ALA A 106 -16.19 3.70 -12.07
C ALA A 106 -14.68 3.94 -11.87
N SER A 107 -13.86 2.90 -11.69
CA SER A 107 -12.40 2.99 -11.47
C SER A 107 -11.61 3.34 -12.74
N GLY A 108 -12.16 4.17 -13.63
CA GLY A 108 -11.43 4.70 -14.79
C GLY A 108 -10.99 3.67 -15.84
N GLY A 109 -11.53 2.43 -15.79
CA GLY A 109 -11.15 1.36 -16.70
C GLY A 109 -9.82 0.68 -16.35
N PHE A 110 -9.39 0.72 -15.08
CA PHE A 110 -8.25 -0.06 -14.62
C PHE A 110 -8.57 -1.56 -14.58
N ASP A 111 -7.67 -2.38 -15.12
CA ASP A 111 -7.73 -3.83 -15.06
C ASP A 111 -7.06 -4.39 -13.79
N ALA A 112 -5.98 -3.71 -13.35
CA ALA A 112 -5.25 -4.07 -12.15
C ALA A 112 -4.58 -2.85 -11.52
N LEU A 113 -4.53 -2.81 -10.19
CA LEU A 113 -3.64 -1.95 -9.43
C LEU A 113 -2.40 -2.78 -9.09
N THR A 114 -1.24 -2.41 -9.62
CA THR A 114 -0.02 -3.23 -9.54
C THR A 114 0.94 -2.76 -8.46
N ASP A 115 1.06 -1.45 -8.28
CA ASP A 115 2.03 -0.86 -7.36
C ASP A 115 1.35 0.18 -6.49
N ALA A 116 1.44 0.04 -5.16
CA ALA A 116 1.23 1.16 -4.26
C ALA A 116 2.60 1.75 -3.92
N ASN A 117 2.83 3.03 -4.22
CA ASN A 117 4.15 3.67 -4.12
C ASN A 117 4.24 4.66 -2.95
N ALA A 118 3.11 5.27 -2.57
CA ALA A 118 3.05 6.24 -1.49
C ALA A 118 1.70 6.17 -0.78
N ILE A 119 1.68 6.58 0.49
CA ILE A 119 0.48 6.74 1.29
C ILE A 119 0.57 8.02 2.14
N THR A 120 -0.53 8.76 2.26
CA THR A 120 -0.65 9.91 3.19
C THR A 120 -1.16 9.48 4.56
N ASP A 121 -1.06 10.35 5.56
CA ASP A 121 -1.58 10.09 6.90
C ASP A 121 -3.11 9.92 6.92
N GLU A 122 -3.81 10.49 5.94
CA GLU A 122 -5.26 10.32 5.73
C GLU A 122 -5.62 9.00 5.01
N GLY A 123 -4.65 8.17 4.65
CA GLY A 123 -4.89 6.90 3.96
C GLY A 123 -5.08 7.03 2.45
N VAL A 124 -4.65 8.13 1.83
CA VAL A 124 -4.64 8.26 0.38
C VAL A 124 -3.41 7.56 -0.19
N VAL A 125 -3.63 6.54 -1.01
CA VAL A 125 -2.60 5.75 -1.69
C VAL A 125 -2.43 6.25 -3.11
N ALA A 126 -1.19 6.50 -3.52
CA ALA A 126 -0.83 6.77 -4.91
C ALA A 126 0.01 5.61 -5.47
N GLY A 127 -0.23 5.25 -6.73
CA GLY A 127 0.34 4.03 -7.30
C GLY A 127 0.22 3.90 -8.82
N VAL A 128 0.57 2.72 -9.32
CA VAL A 128 0.48 2.34 -10.74
C VAL A 128 -0.65 1.33 -10.94
N ALA A 129 -1.42 1.55 -12.00
CA ALA A 129 -2.50 0.71 -12.48
C ALA A 129 -2.32 0.38 -13.95
N LEU A 130 -2.81 -0.78 -14.38
CA LEU A 130 -2.86 -1.19 -15.78
C LEU A 130 -4.22 -0.84 -16.40
N THR A 131 -4.20 -0.31 -17.62
CA THR A 131 -5.37 -0.15 -18.50
C THR A 131 -5.09 -0.84 -19.83
N GLY A 132 -5.39 -2.14 -19.92
CA GLY A 132 -5.17 -3.00 -21.08
C GLY A 132 -3.70 -3.12 -21.47
N VAL A 133 -3.20 -2.11 -22.16
CA VAL A 133 -1.84 -2.02 -22.73
C VAL A 133 -0.95 -0.95 -22.08
N ASP A 134 -1.54 -0.04 -21.29
CA ASP A 134 -0.82 1.10 -20.70
C ASP A 134 -0.76 1.01 -19.17
N GLU A 135 0.29 1.59 -18.60
CA GLU A 135 0.37 1.93 -17.17
C GLU A 135 -0.13 3.36 -16.94
N ARG A 136 -0.90 3.55 -15.87
CA ARG A 136 -1.41 4.87 -15.44
C ARG A 136 -1.28 5.02 -13.93
N ALA A 137 -1.11 6.27 -13.49
CA ALA A 137 -1.17 6.58 -12.08
C ALA A 137 -2.61 6.43 -11.55
N PHE A 138 -2.76 5.91 -10.33
CA PHE A 138 -4.02 5.93 -9.60
C PHE A 138 -3.86 6.64 -8.25
N ILE A 139 -4.99 7.14 -7.75
CA ILE A 139 -5.16 7.45 -6.33
C ILE A 139 -6.33 6.63 -5.79
N SER A 140 -6.17 6.06 -4.60
CA SER A 140 -7.21 5.30 -3.91
C SER A 140 -7.18 5.63 -2.42
N THR A 141 -8.29 5.40 -1.72
CA THR A 141 -8.36 5.60 -0.27
C THR A 141 -8.45 4.24 0.40
N VAL A 142 -7.58 4.00 1.37
CA VAL A 142 -7.67 2.84 2.27
C VAL A 142 -8.13 3.32 3.65
N PRO A 143 -8.93 2.52 4.37
CA PRO A 143 -9.39 2.91 5.69
C PRO A 143 -8.22 3.00 6.67
N ILE A 144 -8.05 4.18 7.29
CA ILE A 144 -7.24 4.32 8.50
C ILE A 144 -8.12 3.93 9.69
N PRO A 145 -7.69 2.99 10.56
CA PRO A 145 -8.40 2.77 11.81
C PRO A 145 -8.29 4.05 12.63
N GLU A 146 -9.42 4.63 12.98
CA GLU A 146 -9.43 5.74 13.93
C GLU A 146 -8.83 5.22 15.24
N ALA A 147 -7.82 5.93 15.76
CA ALA A 147 -7.27 5.65 17.06
C ALA A 147 -8.38 5.86 18.11
N GLY A 148 -9.10 4.79 18.46
CA GLY A 148 -10.02 4.76 19.58
C GLY A 148 -11.45 5.24 19.36
N SER A 149 -11.97 5.33 18.14
CA SER A 149 -13.41 5.62 17.93
C SER A 149 -14.09 4.47 17.19
N GLY A 150 -14.89 3.68 17.92
CA GLY A 150 -15.90 2.85 17.29
C GLY A 150 -16.98 3.75 16.67
N LEU A 151 -17.40 3.43 15.44
CA LEU A 151 -18.29 4.18 14.50
C LEU A 151 -17.48 5.01 13.48
N SER A 152 -17.59 4.90 12.15
CA SER A 152 -18.55 4.24 11.25
C SER A 152 -18.05 4.10 9.80
N LEU A 153 -18.72 3.18 9.11
CA LEU A 153 -18.92 2.87 7.68
C LEU A 153 -18.95 4.03 6.65
N LEU A 154 -18.27 3.87 5.49
CA LEU A 154 -18.81 3.93 4.10
C LEU A 154 -17.65 4.03 3.08
N ILE A 155 -17.35 2.93 2.38
CA ILE A 155 -16.47 2.98 1.20
C ILE A 155 -17.33 3.30 -0.02
N GLY A 156 -17.02 4.40 -0.68
CA GLY A 156 -17.51 4.68 -2.02
C GLY A 156 -17.65 6.17 -2.30
N SER A 157 -16.55 6.83 -2.67
CA SER A 157 -16.60 8.05 -3.49
C SER A 157 -15.24 8.34 -4.11
N ALA A 158 -15.07 7.95 -5.38
CA ALA A 158 -14.13 8.63 -6.26
C ALA A 158 -14.66 10.05 -6.52
N VAL A 159 -13.99 11.07 -6.02
CA VAL A 159 -14.28 12.46 -6.41
C VAL A 159 -13.56 12.74 -7.72
N VAL A 160 -14.30 12.69 -8.83
CA VAL A 160 -13.84 13.26 -10.11
C VAL A 160 -14.19 14.74 -10.11
N LEU A 161 -13.18 15.62 -9.96
CA LEU A 161 -13.34 17.06 -10.20
C LEU A 161 -13.47 17.30 -11.72
N GLY A 162 -14.71 17.42 -12.19
CA GLY A 162 -14.99 17.91 -13.54
C GLY A 162 -14.84 19.43 -13.63
N ILE A 163 -13.77 19.91 -14.28
CA ILE A 163 -13.63 21.33 -14.65
C ILE A 163 -14.59 21.61 -15.80
N THR A 164 -15.72 22.28 -15.54
CA THR A 164 -16.60 22.81 -16.59
C THR A 164 -16.17 24.22 -17.00
N GLY A 165 -15.67 24.35 -18.23
CA GLY A 165 -15.28 25.63 -18.84
C GLY A 165 -16.46 26.54 -19.14
N GLY A 166 -16.57 27.66 -18.43
CA GLY A 166 -17.55 28.71 -18.70
C GLY A 166 -17.17 29.58 -19.90
N LYS A 167 -17.86 29.43 -21.04
CA LYS A 167 -17.82 30.40 -22.14
C LYS A 167 -18.51 31.70 -21.74
N ARG A 168 -17.75 32.79 -21.52
CA ARG A 168 -18.29 34.15 -21.37
C ARG A 168 -18.77 34.68 -22.73
N ARG A 169 -20.08 34.89 -22.90
CA ARG A 169 -20.64 35.69 -23.99
C ARG A 169 -20.41 37.18 -23.70
N ARG A 170 -19.69 37.88 -24.59
CA ARG A 170 -19.64 39.35 -24.62
C ARG A 170 -20.98 39.88 -25.17
N ARG A 171 -21.65 40.77 -24.42
CA ARG A 171 -22.72 41.61 -24.97
C ARG A 171 -22.07 42.83 -25.65
N LYS A 172 -22.54 43.15 -26.85
CA LYS A 172 -22.47 44.50 -27.43
C LYS A 172 -23.62 45.31 -26.85
#